data_AF-F8FFD4-F1
#
_entry.id   AF-F8FFD4-F1
#
_cell.length_a   1.000
_cell.length_b   1.000
_cell.length_c   1.000
_cell.angle_alpha   90.00
_cell.angle_beta   90.00
_cell.angle_gamma   90.00
#
_symmetry.space_group_name_H-M   'P 1'
#
loop_
_entity.id
_entity.type
_entity.pdbx_description
1 polymer ?
#
loop_
_entity_poly.entity_id
_entity_poly.type
_entity_poly.pdbx_seq_one_letter_code
_entity_poly.pdbx_strand_id
1 'polypeptide(L)'
;MPYLRFKGFPRGDVEQLAPLVVEEFAHIVKVPQEIVKIELLPVEPILNSPLSLEIMMFPREQAIHNDVAARLHSLLKEYGHSQVHIFFILLNRALYYKEGQPLE
;
A
#
# COMPACT_ATOMS: atom_id res chain seq x y z
N MET A 1 7.35 -9.16 -0.45
CA MET A 1 6.97 -8.51 -1.73
C MET A 1 5.64 -7.81 -1.55
N PRO A 2 5.62 -6.60 -0.99
CA PRO A 2 4.41 -5.82 -0.86
C PRO A 2 4.17 -4.95 -2.11
N TYR A 3 2.91 -4.76 -2.47
CA TYR A 3 2.47 -3.75 -3.42
C TYR A 3 1.52 -2.82 -2.70
N LEU A 4 1.77 -1.51 -2.82
CA LEU A 4 0.95 -0.44 -2.27
C LEU A 4 0.33 0.29 -3.47
N ARG A 5 -0.96 0.05 -3.70
CA ARG A 5 -1.68 0.61 -4.85
C ARG A 5 -2.55 1.77 -4.41
N PHE A 6 -2.23 2.95 -4.95
CA PHE A 6 -3.01 4.16 -4.81
C PHE A 6 -4.09 4.18 -5.87
N LYS A 7 -5.36 4.20 -5.46
CA LYS A 7 -6.51 4.18 -6.37
C LYS A 7 -7.25 5.51 -6.36
N GLY A 8 -7.35 6.12 -7.54
CA GLY A 8 -8.02 7.40 -7.76
C GLY A 8 -7.25 8.65 -7.33
N PHE A 9 -6.01 8.50 -6.88
CA PHE A 9 -5.18 9.64 -6.49
C PHE A 9 -4.70 10.44 -7.71
N PRO A 10 -4.51 11.76 -7.59
CA PRO A 10 -3.75 12.54 -8.54
C PRO A 10 -2.31 12.01 -8.64
N ARG A 11 -1.77 11.91 -9.86
CA ARG A 11 -0.42 11.37 -10.10
C ARG A 11 0.66 12.14 -9.33
N GLY A 12 0.61 13.47 -9.34
CA GLY A 12 1.60 14.31 -8.67
C GLY A 12 1.67 14.05 -7.17
N ASP A 13 0.53 13.85 -6.52
CA ASP A 13 0.46 13.55 -5.09
C ASP A 13 1.14 12.21 -4.78
N VAL A 14 0.90 11.18 -5.61
CA VAL A 14 1.53 9.86 -5.43
C VAL A 14 3.05 9.94 -5.65
N GLU A 15 3.50 10.67 -6.67
CA GLU A 15 4.94 10.86 -6.93
C GLU A 15 5.64 11.58 -5.76
N GLN A 16 4.97 12.55 -5.14
CA GLN A 16 5.47 13.26 -3.96
C GLN A 16 5.48 12.38 -2.69
N LEU A 17 4.43 11.58 -2.48
CA LEU A 17 4.26 10.74 -1.30
C LEU A 17 5.10 9.45 -1.34
N ALA A 18 5.34 8.90 -2.52
CA ALA A 18 5.91 7.56 -2.69
C ALA A 18 7.20 7.30 -1.90
N PRO A 19 8.20 8.21 -1.87
CA PRO A 19 9.43 7.98 -1.11
C PRO A 19 9.17 7.79 0.40
N LEU A 20 8.36 8.65 1.00
CA LEU A 20 8.02 8.60 2.43
C LEU A 20 7.16 7.38 2.76
N VAL A 21 6.21 7.04 1.89
CA VAL A 21 5.38 5.85 2.04
C VAL A 21 6.24 4.58 2.03
N VAL A 22 7.20 4.49 1.10
CA VAL A 22 8.13 3.35 1.02
C VAL A 22 8.99 3.26 2.27
N GLU A 23 9.55 4.38 2.73
CA GLU A 23 10.38 4.44 3.93
C GLU A 23 9.63 3.97 5.18
N GLU A 24 8.48 4.57 5.46
CA GLU A 24 7.66 4.28 6.64
C GLU A 24 7.13 2.84 6.62
N PHE A 25 6.61 2.40 5.46
CA PHE A 25 6.12 1.03 5.31
C PHE A 25 7.25 0.01 5.53
N ALA A 26 8.39 0.20 4.87
CA ALA A 26 9.54 -0.70 4.98
C ALA A 26 10.06 -0.77 6.42
N HIS A 27 10.10 0.38 7.11
CA HIS A 27 10.50 0.47 8.50
C HIS A 27 9.57 -0.32 9.43
N ILE A 28 8.25 -0.22 9.27
CA ILE A 28 7.28 -0.91 10.13
C ILE A 28 7.28 -2.42 9.84
N VAL A 29 7.24 -2.82 8.57
CA VAL A 29 7.11 -4.23 8.15
C VAL A 29 8.45 -4.98 8.19
N LYS A 30 9.55 -4.27 8.49
CA LYS A 30 10.93 -4.78 8.54
C LYS A 30 11.32 -5.50 7.25
N VAL A 31 11.14 -4.79 6.14
CA VAL A 31 11.55 -5.26 4.80
C VAL A 31 12.46 -4.24 4.15
N PRO A 32 13.32 -4.65 3.21
CA PRO A 32 14.10 -3.69 2.42
C PRO A 32 13.20 -2.77 1.60
N GLN A 33 13.58 -1.49 1.44
CA GLN A 33 12.77 -0.51 0.71
C GLN A 33 12.63 -0.88 -0.77
N GLU A 34 13.68 -1.43 -1.37
CA GLU A 34 13.75 -1.80 -2.78
C GLU A 34 12.75 -2.90 -3.19
N ILE A 35 12.19 -3.65 -2.23
CA ILE A 35 11.18 -4.67 -2.54
C ILE A 35 9.74 -4.13 -2.50
N VAL A 36 9.55 -2.93 -1.95
CA VAL A 36 8.26 -2.23 -1.85
C VAL A 36 7.93 -1.59 -3.19
N LYS A 37 6.74 -1.88 -3.69
CA LYS A 37 6.29 -1.39 -5.01
C LYS A 37 5.12 -0.45 -4.81
N ILE A 38 5.17 0.69 -5.48
CA ILE A 38 4.09 1.67 -5.52
C ILE A 38 3.43 1.58 -6.89
N GLU A 39 2.11 1.45 -6.90
CA GLU A 39 1.30 1.47 -8.12
C GLU A 39 0.27 2.60 -8.02
N LEU A 40 -0.02 3.24 -9.16
CA LEU A 40 -1.15 4.16 -9.29
C LEU A 40 -2.18 3.54 -10.22
N LEU A 41 -3.40 3.32 -9.72
CA LEU A 41 -4.55 2.89 -10.48
C LEU A 41 -5.49 4.09 -10.72
N PRO A 42 -5.54 4.65 -11.95
CA PRO A 42 -6.51 5.67 -12.29
C PRO A 42 -7.91 5.06 -12.29
N VAL A 43 -8.91 5.83 -11.83
CA VAL A 43 -10.31 5.41 -11.84
C VAL A 43 -11.19 6.54 -12.34
N GLU A 44 -12.27 6.16 -13.02
CA GLU A 44 -13.38 7.04 -13.35
C GLU A 44 -14.56 6.65 -12.43
N PRO A 45 -14.80 7.40 -11.34
CA PRO A 45 -15.82 7.02 -10.38
C PRO A 45 -17.23 7.27 -10.94
N ILE A 46 -18.11 6.27 -10.83
CA ILE A 46 -19.53 6.39 -11.23
C ILE A 46 -20.36 7.03 -10.10
N LEU A 47 -20.01 6.77 -8.84
CA LEU A 47 -20.65 7.30 -7.63
C LEU A 47 -19.56 7.67 -6.61
N ASN A 48 -19.94 7.89 -5.35
CA ASN A 48 -19.05 8.23 -4.23
C ASN A 48 -18.03 7.10 -3.95
N SER A 49 -16.96 7.05 -4.73
CA SER A 49 -15.82 6.17 -4.54
C SER A 49 -14.71 6.96 -3.83
N PRO A 50 -14.40 6.65 -2.57
CA PRO A 50 -13.30 7.31 -1.88
C PRO A 50 -11.96 6.90 -2.51
N LEU A 51 -10.96 7.75 -2.29
CA LEU A 51 -9.56 7.37 -2.51
C LEU A 51 -9.24 6.15 -1.66
N SER A 52 -8.43 5.23 -2.20
CA SER A 52 -8.02 4.05 -1.43
C SER A 52 -6.58 3.66 -1.65
N LEU A 53 -5.96 3.15 -0.59
CA LEU A 53 -4.65 2.52 -0.60
C LEU A 53 -4.83 1.02 -0.37
N GLU A 54 -4.65 0.24 -1.43
CA GLU A 54 -4.74 -1.22 -1.39
C GLU A 54 -3.34 -1.79 -1.09
N ILE A 55 -3.21 -2.56 0.00
CA ILE A 55 -1.91 -3.11 0.43
C ILE A 55 -1.91 -4.63 0.21
N MET A 56 -1.25 -5.08 -0.85
CA MET A 56 -1.08 -6.50 -1.14
C MET A 56 0.20 -7.00 -0.48
N MET A 57 0.10 -7.92 0.47
CA MET A 57 1.27 -8.46 1.16
C MET A 57 1.01 -9.85 1.76
N PHE A 58 2.07 -10.56 2.12
CA PHE A 58 1.92 -11.77 2.94
C PHE A 58 1.44 -11.41 4.35
N PRO A 59 0.67 -12.29 5.00
CA PRO A 59 0.19 -12.08 6.36
C PRO A 59 1.31 -11.72 7.34
N ARG A 60 0.99 -10.78 8.22
CA ARG A 60 1.75 -10.36 9.40
C ARG A 60 0.83 -10.40 10.62
N GLU A 61 1.41 -10.19 11.79
CA GLU A 61 0.64 -9.98 13.01
C GLU A 61 -0.28 -8.76 12.88
N GLN A 62 -1.45 -8.82 13.53
CA GLN A 62 -2.44 -7.74 13.47
C GLN A 62 -1.88 -6.39 13.92
N ALA A 63 -1.00 -6.37 14.92
CA ALA A 63 -0.35 -5.16 15.38
C ALA A 63 0.42 -4.44 14.25
N ILE A 64 1.15 -5.19 13.41
CA ILE A 64 1.88 -4.63 12.27
C ILE A 64 0.92 -4.03 11.24
N HIS A 65 -0.20 -4.71 10.95
CA HIS A 65 -1.22 -4.16 10.04
C HIS A 65 -1.82 -2.87 10.57
N ASN A 66 -2.10 -2.82 11.88
CA ASN A 66 -2.63 -1.63 12.53
C ASN A 66 -1.64 -0.47 12.48
N ASP A 67 -0.36 -0.71 12.77
CA ASP A 67 0.69 0.30 12.75
C ASP A 67 0.89 0.87 11.34
N VAL A 68 0.93 0.01 10.32
CA VAL A 68 0.99 0.43 8.91
C VAL A 68 -0.21 1.30 8.55
N ALA A 69 -1.42 0.85 8.84
CA ALA A 69 -2.64 1.59 8.50
C ALA A 69 -2.67 2.95 9.20
N ALA A 70 -2.35 3.01 10.49
CA ALA A 70 -2.32 4.25 11.26
C ALA A 70 -1.26 5.23 10.72
N ARG A 71 -0.03 4.76 10.48
CA ARG A 71 1.05 5.62 10.01
C ARG A 71 0.79 6.17 8.62
N LEU A 72 0.41 5.31 7.68
CA LEU A 72 0.14 5.74 6.31
C LEU A 72 -1.08 6.65 6.23
N HIS A 73 -2.12 6.41 7.03
CA HIS A 73 -3.25 7.32 7.11
C HIS A 73 -2.85 8.71 7.65
N SER A 74 -1.98 8.78 8.66
CA SER A 74 -1.45 10.08 9.15
C SER A 74 -0.71 10.82 8.04
N LEU A 75 0.19 10.12 7.34
CA LEU A 75 0.96 10.70 6.24
C LEU A 75 0.04 11.20 5.12
N LEU A 76 -0.94 10.39 4.69
CA LEU A 76 -1.91 10.80 3.68
C LEU A 76 -2.71 12.04 4.09
N LYS A 77 -3.09 12.12 5.37
CA LYS A 77 -3.80 13.26 5.93
C LYS A 77 -2.97 14.55 5.92
N GLU A 78 -1.68 14.46 6.22
CA GLU A 78 -0.74 15.59 6.16
C GLU A 78 -0.63 16.20 4.76
N TYR A 79 -0.87 15.39 3.73
CA TYR A 79 -0.89 15.79 2.32
C TYR A 79 -2.30 16.08 1.80
N GLY A 80 -3.28 16.24 2.68
CA GLY A 80 -4.64 16.69 2.33
C GLY A 80 -5.65 15.57 2.04
N HIS A 81 -5.27 14.30 2.15
CA HIS A 81 -6.15 13.16 1.90
C HIS A 81 -6.71 12.58 3.22
N SER A 82 -7.75 13.20 3.76
CA SER A 82 -8.32 12.85 5.08
C SER A 82 -9.36 11.72 5.10
N GLN A 83 -9.84 11.31 3.92
CA GLN A 83 -10.92 10.31 3.77
C GLN A 83 -10.45 9.06 2.99
N VAL A 84 -9.16 8.72 3.09
CA VAL A 84 -8.60 7.57 2.38
C VAL A 84 -8.99 6.28 3.09
N HIS A 85 -9.49 5.31 2.33
CA HIS A 85 -9.71 3.96 2.82
C HIS A 85 -8.45 3.11 2.63
N ILE A 86 -7.96 2.47 3.69
CA ILE A 86 -6.81 1.58 3.63
C ILE A 86 -7.27 0.16 3.95
N PHE A 87 -6.91 -0.80 3.11
CA PHE A 87 -7.23 -2.21 3.35
C PHE A 87 -6.15 -3.14 2.78
N PHE A 88 -6.07 -4.33 3.37
CA PHE A 88 -5.06 -5.33 3.04
C PHE A 88 -5.64 -6.43 2.16
N ILE A 89 -4.89 -6.81 1.12
CA ILE A 89 -5.16 -7.97 0.28
C ILE A 89 -4.08 -9.01 0.62
N LEU A 90 -4.45 -9.98 1.45
CA LEU A 90 -3.48 -10.96 1.95
C LEU A 90 -3.15 -11.99 0.87
N LEU A 91 -1.87 -12.03 0.51
CA LEU A 91 -1.32 -12.98 -0.45
C LEU A 91 -1.04 -14.32 0.24
N ASN A 92 -1.22 -15.42 -0.49
CA ASN A 92 -0.83 -16.74 -0.04
C ASN A 92 0.49 -17.13 -0.72
N ARG A 93 1.51 -17.52 0.05
CA ARG A 93 2.82 -17.93 -0.48
C ARG A 93 2.70 -19.09 -1.48
N ALA A 94 1.85 -20.07 -1.18
CA ALA A 94 1.60 -21.22 -2.05
C ALA A 94 0.91 -20.85 -3.38
N LEU A 95 0.29 -19.66 -3.45
CA LEU A 95 -0.37 -19.14 -4.65
C LEU A 95 0.39 -17.96 -5.26
N TYR A 96 1.58 -17.65 -4.75
CA TYR A 96 2.42 -16.58 -5.26
C TYR A 96 3.62 -17.18 -5.98
N TYR A 97 3.67 -17.01 -7.30
CA TYR A 97 4.73 -17.54 -8.14
C TYR A 97 5.68 -16.43 -8.57
N LYS A 98 6.97 -16.64 -8.35
CA LYS A 98 8.05 -15.80 -8.89
C LYS A 98 8.80 -16.63 -9.94
N GLU A 99 8.93 -16.10 -11.15
CA GLU A 99 9.63 -16.79 -12.25
C GLU A 99 9.08 -18.21 -12.52
N GLY A 100 7.76 -18.38 -12.34
CA GLY A 100 7.07 -19.66 -12.53
C GLY A 100 7.18 -20.65 -11.36
N GLN A 101 7.86 -20.31 -10.26
CA GLN A 101 8.00 -21.15 -9.07
C GLN A 101 7.27 -20.55 -7.87
N PRO A 102 6.58 -21.35 -7.04
CA PRO A 102 5.95 -20.84 -5.82
C PRO A 102 7.03 -20.27 -4.88
N LEU A 103 6.67 -19.23 -4.12
CA LEU A 103 7.54 -18.76 -3.05
C LEU A 103 7.46 -19.74 -1.87
N GLU A 104 8.55 -20.44 -1.61
CA GLU A 104 8.78 -21.16 -0.35
C GLU A 104 8.79 -20.20 0.83
#